data_AF-A0A9D9D192-F1
#
_entry.id   AF-A0A9D9D192-F1
#
_cell.length_a   1.000
_cell.length_b   1.000
_cell.length_c   1.000
_cell.angle_alpha   90.00
_cell.angle_beta   90.00
_cell.angle_gamma   90.00
#
_symmetry.space_group_name_H-M   'P 1'
#
loop_
_entity.id
_entity.type
_entity.pdbx_description
1 polymer ?
#
loop_
_entity_poly.entity_id
_entity_poly.type
_entity_poly.pdbx_seq_one_letter_code
_entity_poly.pdbx_strand_id
1 'polypeptide(L)'
;MIAIKNMEFSEPYYEFDVRVDRKTIFGNPFRIDDESLRDCALDKYQSYFHERIKKDVEFRNEVEKLLYIYEKHGRINLFCWCFPKRCHSETIKEYILSKVL
;
A
#
# COMPACT_ATOMS: atom_id res chain seq x y z
N MET A 1 3.60 -11.41 -9.20
CA MET A 1 4.72 -10.83 -8.41
C MET A 1 4.33 -9.49 -7.79
N ILE A 2 4.44 -9.34 -6.47
CA ILE A 2 4.10 -8.06 -5.79
C ILE A 2 5.34 -7.55 -5.08
N ALA A 3 5.83 -6.36 -5.45
CA ALA A 3 7.01 -5.75 -4.85
C ALA A 3 6.69 -4.39 -4.22
N ILE A 4 7.46 -4.02 -3.20
CA ILE A 4 7.44 -2.67 -2.63
C ILE A 4 8.72 -1.98 -3.10
N LYS A 5 8.61 -0.73 -3.56
CA LYS A 5 9.70 0.06 -4.10
C LYS A 5 9.84 1.35 -3.32
N ASN A 6 11.09 1.75 -3.03
CA ASN A 6 11.35 3.04 -2.43
C ASN A 6 11.37 4.12 -3.52
N MET A 7 10.59 5.16 -3.29
CA MET A 7 10.50 6.37 -4.12
C MET A 7 11.80 7.19 -4.17
N GLU A 8 12.70 7.03 -3.20
CA GLU A 8 14.01 7.68 -3.15
C GLU A 8 14.95 7.19 -4.26
N PHE A 9 14.82 5.93 -4.67
CA PHE A 9 15.73 5.30 -5.65
C PHE A 9 15.10 5.12 -7.04
N SER A 10 13.79 5.27 -7.16
CA SER A 10 13.05 5.04 -8.41
C SER A 10 11.67 5.67 -8.35
N GLU A 11 11.14 6.05 -9.51
CA GLU A 11 9.78 6.58 -9.64
C GLU A 11 8.87 5.60 -10.40
N PRO A 12 7.54 5.65 -10.18
CA PRO A 12 6.59 4.90 -10.98
C PRO A 12 6.72 5.27 -12.46
N TYR A 13 6.86 4.26 -13.32
CA TYR A 13 7.00 4.45 -14.76
C TYR A 13 6.09 3.52 -15.57
N TYR A 14 5.94 2.27 -15.13
CA TYR A 14 5.14 1.26 -15.82
C TYR A 14 3.67 1.30 -15.38
N GLU A 15 2.77 0.73 -16.20
CA GLU A 15 1.33 0.61 -15.85
C GLU A 15 1.07 -0.18 -14.56
N PHE A 16 2.02 -1.05 -14.16
CA PHE A 16 1.97 -1.82 -12.92
C PHE A 16 2.65 -1.12 -11.75
N ASP A 17 3.12 0.12 -11.90
CA ASP A 17 3.73 0.90 -10.83
C ASP A 17 2.69 1.83 -10.19
N VAL A 18 2.42 1.62 -8.90
CA VAL A 18 1.42 2.38 -8.16
C VAL A 18 2.05 3.11 -7.00
N ARG A 19 1.93 4.45 -6.98
CA ARG A 19 2.27 5.25 -5.81
C ARG A 19 1.23 5.04 -4.72
N VAL A 20 1.68 4.72 -3.51
CA VAL A 20 0.82 4.51 -2.33
C VAL A 20 1.25 5.39 -1.15
N ASP A 21 2.04 6.43 -1.38
CA ASP A 21 2.50 7.34 -0.33
C ASP A 21 1.37 8.20 0.26
N ARG A 22 1.69 9.02 1.25
CA ARG A 22 0.74 9.85 2.01
C ARG A 22 -0.06 10.83 1.12
N LYS A 23 0.37 11.10 -0.11
CA LYS A 23 -0.33 11.97 -1.06
C LYS A 23 -1.45 11.26 -1.82
N THR A 24 -1.65 9.97 -1.58
CA THR A 24 -2.66 9.13 -2.24
C THR A 24 -3.72 8.66 -1.25
N ILE A 25 -4.82 8.11 -1.76
CA ILE A 25 -5.88 7.51 -0.93
C ILE A 25 -5.37 6.34 -0.06
N PHE A 26 -4.27 5.70 -0.47
CA PHE A 26 -3.62 4.59 0.23
C PHE A 26 -2.65 5.04 1.32
N GLY A 27 -2.39 6.33 1.45
CA GLY A 27 -1.46 6.89 2.40
C GLY A 27 -1.79 6.52 3.85
N ASN A 28 -0.77 6.22 4.65
CA ASN A 28 -0.95 6.03 6.09
C ASN A 28 -1.35 7.36 6.77
N PRO A 29 -2.56 7.47 7.38
CA PRO A 29 -2.93 8.69 8.09
C PRO A 29 -2.14 8.84 9.41
N PHE A 30 -1.74 7.74 10.04
CA PHE A 30 -0.95 7.75 11.27
C PHE A 30 0.49 8.18 10.97
N ARG A 31 0.94 9.29 11.56
CA ARG A 31 2.31 9.78 11.40
C ARG A 31 3.28 8.99 12.27
N ILE A 32 4.50 8.83 11.75
CA ILE A 32 5.64 8.24 12.45
C ILE A 32 6.58 9.41 12.70
N ASP A 33 6.32 10.14 13.77
CA ASP A 33 7.15 11.30 14.18
C ASP A 33 8.31 10.86 15.09
N ASP A 34 8.24 9.64 15.61
CA ASP A 34 9.30 8.93 16.32
C ASP A 34 9.40 7.50 15.75
N GLU A 35 10.61 7.07 15.40
CA GLU A 35 10.88 5.73 14.87
C GLU A 35 10.49 4.63 15.87
N SER A 36 10.52 4.89 17.18
CA SER A 36 10.06 3.95 18.21
C SER A 36 8.56 3.62 18.09
N LEU A 37 7.78 4.50 17.46
CA LEU A 37 6.34 4.36 17.27
C LEU A 37 5.97 3.75 15.91
N ARG A 38 6.95 3.42 15.06
CA ARG A 38 6.74 2.87 13.72
C ARG A 38 5.80 1.68 13.74
N ASP A 39 6.05 0.71 14.62
CA ASP A 39 5.25 -0.51 14.69
C ASP A 39 3.80 -0.21 15.06
N CYS A 40 3.59 0.57 16.12
CA CYS A 40 2.26 0.98 16.56
C CYS A 40 1.50 1.75 15.46
N ALA A 41 2.17 2.65 14.72
CA ALA A 41 1.55 3.39 13.63
C ALA A 41 1.14 2.49 12.45
N LEU A 42 1.91 1.44 12.18
CA LEU A 42 1.63 0.49 11.10
C LEU A 42 0.58 -0.56 11.49
N ASP A 43 0.53 -0.97 12.75
CA ASP A 43 -0.57 -1.80 13.29
C ASP A 43 -1.91 -1.04 13.21
N LYS A 44 -1.89 0.26 13.55
CA LYS A 44 -3.05 1.14 13.37
C LYS A 44 -3.45 1.27 11.90
N TYR A 45 -2.47 1.42 11.00
CA TYR A 45 -2.74 1.45 9.57
C TYR A 45 -3.41 0.15 9.09
N GLN A 46 -2.92 -1.01 9.50
CA GLN A 46 -3.50 -2.29 9.14
C GLN A 46 -4.97 -2.37 9.54
N SER A 47 -5.28 -2.00 10.78
CA SER A 47 -6.66 -1.96 11.30
C SER A 47 -7.53 -0.97 10.51
N TYR A 48 -7.03 0.24 10.29
CA TYR A 48 -7.68 1.28 9.50
C TYR A 48 -7.97 0.83 8.07
N PHE A 49 -7.00 0.20 7.40
CA PHE A 49 -7.12 -0.29 6.03
C PHE A 49 -8.28 -1.30 5.92
N HIS A 50 -8.31 -2.30 6.79
CA HIS A 50 -9.36 -3.33 6.78
C HIS A 50 -10.74 -2.78 7.14
N GLU A 51 -10.81 -1.83 8.06
CA GLU A 51 -12.06 -1.15 8.37
C GLU A 51 -12.54 -0.30 7.18
N ARG A 52 -11.63 0.44 6.57
CA ARG A 52 -11.94 1.34 5.45
C ARG A 52 -12.42 0.57 4.23
N ILE A 53 -11.81 -0.57 3.88
CA ILE A 53 -12.34 -1.44 2.80
C ILE A 53 -13.81 -1.79 3.04
N LYS A 54 -14.22 -2.06 4.28
CA LYS A 54 -15.61 -2.46 4.61
C LYS A 54 -16.59 -1.30 4.54
N LYS A 55 -16.16 -0.08 4.88
CA LYS A 55 -17.06 1.08 5.10
C LYS A 55 -17.00 2.14 4.00
N ASP A 56 -15.87 2.28 3.33
CA ASP A 56 -15.60 3.32 2.34
C ASP A 56 -15.60 2.70 0.94
N VAL A 57 -16.64 3.02 0.16
CA VAL A 57 -16.84 2.51 -1.20
C VAL A 57 -15.78 3.06 -2.15
N GLU A 58 -15.37 4.32 -2.00
CA GLU A 58 -14.34 4.93 -2.84
C GLU A 58 -12.99 4.23 -2.62
N PHE A 59 -12.62 4.04 -1.35
CA PHE A 59 -11.40 3.30 -1.03
C PHE A 59 -11.41 1.87 -1.54
N ARG A 60 -12.55 1.18 -1.43
CA ARG A 60 -12.70 -0.19 -1.95
C ARG A 60 -12.50 -0.24 -3.46
N ASN A 61 -13.12 0.68 -4.20
CA ASN A 61 -12.96 0.76 -5.66
C ASN A 61 -11.49 1.00 -6.05
N GLU A 62 -10.76 1.83 -5.30
CA GLU A 62 -9.32 2.04 -5.54
C GLU A 62 -8.50 0.79 -5.23
N VAL A 63 -8.85 0.01 -4.20
CA VAL A 63 -8.22 -1.29 -3.94
C VAL A 63 -8.52 -2.30 -5.04
N GLU A 64 -9.75 -2.33 -5.57
CA GLU A 64 -10.12 -3.19 -6.71
C GLU A 64 -9.30 -2.85 -7.96
N LYS A 65 -8.95 -1.58 -8.19
CA LYS A 65 -8.02 -1.20 -9.26
C LYS A 65 -6.63 -1.81 -9.07
N LEU A 66 -6.13 -1.93 -7.84
CA LEU A 66 -4.84 -2.62 -7.58
C LEU A 66 -4.90 -4.11 -7.93
N LEU A 67 -6.02 -4.77 -7.60
CA LEU A 67 -6.26 -6.17 -7.98
C LEU A 67 -6.31 -6.32 -9.50
N TYR A 68 -7.05 -5.45 -10.19
CA TYR A 68 -7.12 -5.43 -11.64
C TYR A 68 -5.75 -5.24 -12.31
N ILE A 69 -4.93 -4.30 -11.81
CA ILE A 69 -3.56 -4.10 -12.29
C ILE A 69 -2.74 -5.39 -12.13
N TYR A 70 -2.84 -6.04 -10.97
CA TYR A 70 -2.15 -7.30 -10.73
C TYR A 70 -2.62 -8.41 -11.67
N GLU A 71 -3.93 -8.60 -11.85
CA GLU A 71 -4.52 -9.59 -12.75
C GLU A 71 -4.09 -9.36 -14.20
N LYS A 72 -4.12 -8.11 -14.66
CA LYS A 72 -3.77 -7.72 -16.04
C LYS A 72 -2.29 -7.97 -16.35
N HIS A 73 -1.39 -7.67 -15.41
CA HIS A 73 0.06 -7.67 -15.68
C HIS A 73 0.82 -8.85 -15.05
N GLY A 74 0.17 -9.62 -14.17
CA GLY A 74 0.84 -10.61 -13.31
C GLY A 74 1.82 -9.99 -12.31
N ARG A 75 1.85 -8.65 -12.21
CA ARG A 75 2.77 -7.87 -11.39
C ARG A 75 2.14 -6.57 -10.92
N ILE A 76 2.53 -6.15 -9.72
CA ILE A 76 2.32 -4.78 -9.24
C ILE A 76 3.49 -4.35 -8.36
N ASN A 77 3.93 -3.10 -8.50
CA ASN A 77 4.94 -2.47 -7.66
C ASN A 77 4.27 -1.36 -6.85
N LEU A 78 4.34 -1.44 -5.53
CA LEU A 78 3.80 -0.44 -4.61
C LEU A 78 4.92 0.50 -4.17
N PHE A 79 4.80 1.78 -4.49
CA PHE A 79 5.84 2.77 -4.23
C PHE A 79 5.55 3.59 -2.96
N CYS A 80 6.50 3.59 -2.03
CA CYS A 80 6.44 4.37 -0.80
C CYS A 80 7.85 4.80 -0.35
N TRP A 81 7.97 5.98 0.26
CA TRP A 81 9.22 6.50 0.81
C TRP A 81 9.76 5.73 2.02
N CYS A 82 8.94 4.96 2.73
CA CYS A 82 9.34 4.30 3.98
C CYS A 82 10.15 3.01 3.78
N PHE A 83 9.97 2.31 2.67
CA PHE A 83 10.64 1.05 2.39
C PHE A 83 12.18 1.28 2.28
N PRO A 84 13.08 0.43 2.79
CA PRO A 84 12.89 -0.95 3.24
C PRO A 84 12.55 -1.12 4.73
N LYS A 85 12.37 -0.04 5.49
CA LYS A 85 11.80 -0.17 6.85
C LYS A 85 10.37 -0.68 6.74
N ARG A 86 9.85 -1.27 7.82
CA ARG A 86 8.44 -1.64 7.96
C ARG A 86 7.56 -0.51 7.45
N CYS A 87 6.62 -0.83 6.56
CA CYS A 87 5.93 0.13 5.72
C CYS A 87 4.45 -0.24 5.56
N HIS A 88 3.57 0.77 5.46
CA HIS A 88 2.13 0.53 5.30
C HIS A 88 1.79 -0.17 3.98
N SER A 89 2.67 -0.06 2.97
CA SER A 89 2.53 -0.79 1.71
C SER A 89 2.60 -2.31 1.89
N GLU A 90 3.13 -2.80 3.01
CA GLU A 90 3.13 -4.22 3.38
C GLU A 90 1.70 -4.71 3.62
N THR A 91 0.87 -3.97 4.35
CA THR A 91 -0.57 -4.27 4.52
C THR A 91 -1.30 -4.36 3.18
N ILE A 92 -1.04 -3.41 2.27
CA ILE A 92 -1.66 -3.40 0.94
C ILE A 92 -1.24 -4.64 0.16
N LYS A 93 0.07 -4.96 0.17
CA LYS A 93 0.62 -6.15 -0.47
C LYS A 93 -0.01 -7.43 0.09
N GLU A 94 -0.11 -7.56 1.42
CA GLU A 94 -0.73 -8.71 2.09
C GLU A 94 -2.19 -8.87 1.69
N TYR A 95 -2.93 -7.77 1.61
CA TYR A 95 -4.32 -7.80 1.15
C TYR A 95 -4.42 -8.31 -0.29
N ILE A 96 -3.63 -7.78 -1.23
CA ILE A 96 -3.61 -8.26 -2.62
C ILE A 96 -3.26 -9.75 -2.66
N LEU A 97 -2.22 -10.19 -1.93
CA LEU A 97 -1.86 -11.61 -1.84
C LEU A 97 -3.02 -12.49 -1.38
N SER A 98 -3.76 -12.07 -0.35
CA SER A 98 -4.92 -12.81 0.17
C SER A 98 -6.12 -12.93 -0.77
N LYS A 99 -6.09 -12.23 -1.91
CA LYS A 99 -7.15 -12.25 -2.93
C LYS A 99 -6.78 -13.05 -4.18
N VAL A 100 -5.50 -13.31 -4.39
CA VAL A 100 -4.97 -13.92 -5.61
C VAL A 100 -4.27 -15.26 -5.37
N LEU A 101 -4.16 -15.68 -4.11
CA LEU A 101 -3.70 -16.98 -3.64
C LEU A 101 -4.83 -17.66 -2.88
#